data_AF-A0A3D6BR03-F1
#
_entry.id   AF-A0A3D6BR03-F1
#
_cell.length_a   1.000
_cell.length_b   1.000
_cell.length_c   1.000
_cell.angle_alpha   90.00
_cell.angle_beta   90.00
_cell.angle_gamma   90.00
#
_symmetry.space_group_name_H-M   'P 1'
#
loop_
_entity.id
_entity.type
_entity.pdbx_description
1 polymer ?
#
loop_
_entity_poly.entity_id
_entity_poly.type
_entity_poly.pdbx_seq_one_letter_code
_entity_poly.pdbx_strand_id
1 'polypeptide(L)'
;MNTPILDQSEKVKFWIENDILFCKFSQVDCYLSEEAAKAYLLIIKKICQGKSMPLLIDIRNFIGNFSPTAAKMFANSPILKHHVMLQAFVADTLNSKLLISSYVRIYTKDSHVKIFNDFESALAYCIEYKNKFLAQKN
;
A
#
# COMPACT_ATOMS: atom_id res chain seq x y z
N MET A 1 -22.48 -3.29 -11.29
CA MET A 1 -21.14 -3.53 -11.88
C MET A 1 -20.40 -4.45 -10.95
N ASN A 2 -20.21 -5.72 -11.35
CA ASN A 2 -19.59 -6.73 -10.52
C ASN A 2 -18.08 -6.70 -10.76
N THR A 3 -17.33 -6.19 -9.77
CA THR A 3 -15.87 -6.25 -9.77
C THR A 3 -15.45 -7.72 -9.72
N PRO A 4 -14.62 -8.22 -10.65
CA PRO A 4 -14.13 -9.59 -10.58
C PRO A 4 -13.19 -9.70 -9.39
N ILE A 5 -13.66 -10.37 -8.34
CA ILE A 5 -12.83 -10.82 -7.23
C ILE A 5 -11.97 -11.95 -7.79
N LEU A 6 -10.67 -11.67 -8.00
CA LEU A 6 -9.70 -12.73 -8.26
C LEU A 6 -9.59 -13.55 -6.97
N ASP A 7 -10.03 -14.81 -7.05
CA ASP A 7 -10.06 -15.77 -5.95
C ASP A 7 -8.65 -16.17 -5.47
N GLN A 8 -8.58 -16.48 -4.17
CA GLN A 8 -7.44 -16.90 -3.33
C GLN A 8 -6.54 -15.83 -2.67
N SER A 9 -7.11 -15.00 -1.79
CA SER A 9 -6.55 -14.73 -0.46
C SER A 9 -7.53 -13.92 0.41
N GLU A 10 -8.21 -14.55 1.37
CA GLU A 10 -8.99 -13.80 2.39
C GLU A 10 -8.11 -12.97 3.35
N LYS A 11 -6.81 -12.84 3.07
CA LYS A 11 -5.81 -12.17 3.91
C LYS A 11 -5.55 -10.72 3.53
N VAL A 12 -5.54 -10.43 2.22
CA VAL A 12 -5.27 -9.10 1.69
C VAL A 12 -6.18 -8.83 0.50
N LYS A 13 -6.89 -7.70 0.53
CA LYS A 13 -7.78 -7.26 -0.54
C LYS A 13 -7.21 -6.02 -1.22
N PHE A 14 -7.21 -6.04 -2.55
CA PHE A 14 -6.86 -4.89 -3.37
C PHE A 14 -8.07 -4.42 -4.20
N TRP A 15 -8.29 -3.12 -4.29
CA TRP A 15 -9.30 -2.53 -5.18
C TRP A 15 -8.95 -1.10 -5.54
N ILE A 16 -9.58 -0.55 -6.58
CA ILE A 16 -9.53 0.88 -6.89
C ILE A 16 -10.89 1.49 -6.60
N GLU A 17 -10.87 2.67 -6.01
CA GLU A 17 -12.02 3.55 -5.92
C GLU A 17 -11.54 5.00 -6.06
N ASN A 18 -12.21 5.81 -6.89
CA ASN A 18 -11.87 7.22 -7.12
C ASN A 18 -10.37 7.47 -7.44
N ASP A 19 -9.78 6.65 -8.31
CA ASP A 19 -8.36 6.68 -8.69
C ASP A 19 -7.38 6.58 -7.51
N ILE A 20 -7.79 5.91 -6.44
CA ILE A 20 -6.95 5.54 -5.30
C ILE A 20 -6.90 4.02 -5.26
N LEU A 21 -5.68 3.48 -5.15
CA LEU A 21 -5.46 2.07 -4.94
C LEU A 21 -5.54 1.77 -3.46
N PHE A 22 -6.42 0.85 -3.08
CA PHE A 22 -6.57 0.39 -1.72
C PHE A 22 -5.97 -1.00 -1.56
N CYS A 23 -5.34 -1.22 -0.42
CA CYS A 23 -4.86 -2.49 0.07
C CYS A 23 -5.32 -2.64 1.52
N LYS A 24 -6.03 -3.70 1.86
CA LYS A 24 -6.47 -3.96 3.23
C LYS A 24 -6.08 -5.35 3.67
N PHE A 25 -5.41 -5.44 4.80
CA PHE A 25 -5.13 -6.71 5.47
C PHE A 25 -6.31 -7.07 6.38
N SER A 26 -6.83 -8.28 6.24
CA SER A 26 -8.00 -8.80 6.99
C SER A 26 -7.62 -9.87 8.01
N GLN A 27 -6.39 -10.40 7.97
CA GLN A 27 -5.95 -11.45 8.87
C GLN A 27 -4.96 -10.92 9.92
N VAL A 28 -5.10 -11.43 11.15
CA VAL A 28 -4.04 -11.43 12.15
C VAL A 28 -2.97 -12.48 11.80
N ASP A 29 -1.73 -12.18 12.16
CA ASP A 29 -0.54 -13.02 11.96
C ASP A 29 -0.13 -13.24 10.49
N CYS A 30 0.14 -12.15 9.78
CA CYS A 30 0.60 -12.18 8.39
C CYS A 30 2.10 -11.90 8.29
N TYR A 31 2.81 -12.76 7.54
CA TYR A 31 4.22 -12.57 7.22
C TYR A 31 4.39 -12.19 5.74
N LEU A 32 5.01 -11.04 5.47
CA LEU A 32 5.36 -10.65 4.09
C LEU A 32 6.62 -11.41 3.63
N SER A 33 6.40 -12.51 2.92
CA SER A 33 7.47 -13.23 2.21
C SER A 33 7.79 -12.58 0.85
N GLU A 34 8.86 -13.03 0.20
CA GLU A 34 9.20 -12.55 -1.16
C GLU A 34 8.14 -12.95 -2.19
N GLU A 35 7.58 -14.15 -2.05
CA GLU A 35 6.51 -14.66 -2.92
C GLU A 35 5.26 -13.79 -2.77
N ALA A 36 4.88 -13.47 -1.54
CA ALA A 36 3.75 -12.58 -1.26
C ALA A 36 4.00 -11.17 -1.82
N ALA A 37 5.19 -10.61 -1.59
CA ALA A 37 5.56 -9.31 -2.13
C ALA A 37 5.54 -9.27 -3.67
N LYS A 38 6.04 -10.32 -4.34
CA LYS A 38 5.95 -10.45 -5.81
C LYS A 38 4.49 -10.51 -6.28
N ALA A 39 3.65 -11.31 -5.61
CA ALA A 39 2.23 -11.41 -5.92
C ALA A 39 1.53 -10.05 -5.78
N TYR A 40 1.77 -9.32 -4.69
CA TYR A 40 1.19 -8.00 -4.48
C TYR A 40 1.63 -7.00 -5.56
N LEU A 41 2.92 -6.98 -5.94
CA LEU A 41 3.38 -6.11 -7.03
C LEU A 41 2.67 -6.43 -8.36
N LEU A 42 2.47 -7.71 -8.69
CA LEU A 42 1.75 -8.09 -9.91
C LEU A 42 0.28 -7.64 -9.87
N ILE A 43 -0.37 -7.75 -8.71
CA ILE A 43 -1.73 -7.24 -8.50
C ILE A 43 -1.77 -5.72 -8.70
N ILE A 44 -0.86 -4.97 -8.07
CA ILE A 44 -0.73 -3.51 -8.21
C ILE A 44 -0.59 -3.15 -9.70
N LYS A 45 0.35 -3.78 -10.42
CA LYS A 45 0.57 -3.55 -11.85
C LYS A 45 -0.70 -3.78 -12.66
N LYS A 46 -1.39 -4.90 -12.41
CA LYS A 46 -2.61 -5.29 -13.14
C LYS A 46 -3.75 -4.31 -12.90
N ILE A 47 -3.96 -3.92 -11.64
CA ILE A 47 -5.07 -3.07 -11.23
C ILE A 47 -4.83 -1.61 -11.67
N CYS A 48 -3.61 -1.10 -11.60
CA CYS A 48 -3.30 0.28 -11.99
C CYS A 48 -3.36 0.53 -13.51
N GLN A 49 -3.23 -0.50 -14.36
CA GLN A 49 -3.34 -0.39 -15.83
C GLN A 49 -2.51 0.76 -16.45
N GLY A 50 -1.27 0.95 -15.98
CA GLY A 50 -0.41 2.04 -16.49
C GLY A 50 -0.63 3.40 -15.83
N LYS A 51 -1.70 3.59 -15.06
CA LYS A 51 -1.91 4.81 -14.27
C LYS A 51 -1.07 4.77 -13.00
N SER A 52 -0.63 5.95 -12.56
CA SER A 52 -0.03 6.13 -11.24
C SER A 52 -1.12 6.62 -10.28
N MET A 53 -1.17 6.08 -9.06
CA MET A 53 -2.22 6.37 -8.08
C MET A 53 -1.63 6.42 -6.65
N PRO A 54 -2.26 7.14 -5.71
CA PRO A 54 -1.98 6.94 -4.29
C PRO A 54 -2.33 5.51 -3.87
N LEU A 55 -1.51 4.91 -3.01
CA LEU A 55 -1.76 3.61 -2.40
C LEU A 55 -2.10 3.79 -0.91
N LEU A 56 -3.34 3.51 -0.52
CA LEU A 56 -3.80 3.48 0.87
C LEU A 56 -3.77 2.05 1.39
N ILE A 57 -2.98 1.82 2.44
CA ILE A 57 -2.72 0.49 3.02
C ILE A 57 -3.29 0.45 4.43
N ASP A 58 -4.41 -0.25 4.61
CA ASP A 58 -5.05 -0.46 5.91
C ASP A 58 -4.52 -1.74 6.57
N ILE A 59 -3.77 -1.55 7.66
CA ILE A 59 -3.22 -2.61 8.50
C ILE A 59 -3.75 -2.51 9.94
N ARG A 60 -4.92 -1.90 10.15
CA ARG A 60 -5.54 -1.91 11.49
C ARG A 60 -5.85 -3.33 11.92
N ASN A 61 -5.70 -3.62 13.21
CA ASN A 61 -5.81 -4.96 13.78
C ASN A 61 -4.83 -6.00 13.20
N PHE A 62 -3.80 -5.56 12.46
CA PHE A 62 -2.75 -6.43 11.94
C PHE A 62 -1.79 -6.84 13.06
N ILE A 63 -1.51 -8.14 13.14
CA ILE A 63 -0.37 -8.71 13.84
C ILE A 63 0.48 -9.37 12.75
N GLY A 64 1.79 -9.14 12.72
CA GLY A 64 2.59 -9.71 11.65
C GLY A 64 3.96 -9.06 11.52
N ASN A 65 4.72 -9.51 10.52
CA ASN A 65 6.06 -9.03 10.25
C ASN A 65 6.40 -9.17 8.75
N PHE A 66 7.59 -8.77 8.35
CA PHE A 66 8.08 -8.92 6.98
C PHE A 66 9.46 -9.55 6.95
N SER A 67 9.76 -10.26 5.87
CA SER A 67 11.15 -10.56 5.52
C SER A 67 11.89 -9.27 5.15
N PRO A 68 13.10 -9.02 5.66
CA PRO A 68 13.94 -7.92 5.21
C PRO A 68 14.17 -7.90 3.69
N THR A 69 14.33 -9.08 3.07
CA THR A 69 14.54 -9.19 1.62
C THR A 69 13.25 -8.86 0.86
N ALA A 70 12.10 -9.34 1.35
CA ALA A 70 10.79 -9.02 0.76
C ALA A 70 10.48 -7.52 0.86
N ALA A 71 10.71 -6.91 2.02
CA ALA A 71 10.52 -5.48 2.25
C ALA A 71 11.41 -4.63 1.34
N LYS A 72 12.70 -4.97 1.24
CA LYS A 72 13.64 -4.30 0.35
C LYS A 72 13.23 -4.42 -1.12
N MET A 73 12.83 -5.62 -1.54
CA MET A 73 12.39 -5.89 -2.90
C MET A 73 11.11 -5.11 -3.24
N PHE A 74 10.12 -5.11 -2.33
CA PHE A 74 8.87 -4.39 -2.52
C PHE A 74 9.10 -2.88 -2.67
N ALA A 75 9.81 -2.27 -1.70
CA ALA A 75 10.08 -0.84 -1.69
C ALA A 75 10.88 -0.34 -2.91
N ASN A 76 11.81 -1.15 -3.42
CA ASN A 76 12.65 -0.79 -4.55
C ASN A 76 12.08 -1.22 -5.91
N SER A 77 10.90 -1.85 -5.92
CA SER A 77 10.31 -2.37 -7.15
C SER A 77 10.02 -1.25 -8.16
N PRO A 78 10.45 -1.40 -9.43
CA PRO A 78 10.05 -0.49 -10.51
C PRO A 78 8.54 -0.42 -10.69
N ILE A 79 7.82 -1.51 -10.42
CA ILE A 79 6.35 -1.55 -10.47
C ILE A 79 5.79 -0.57 -9.45
N LEU A 80 6.27 -0.62 -8.20
CA LEU A 80 5.80 0.28 -7.16
C LEU A 80 6.14 1.73 -7.52
N LYS A 81 7.38 2.01 -7.92
CA LYS A 81 7.84 3.36 -8.28
C LYS A 81 7.09 3.97 -9.48
N HIS A 82 6.63 3.15 -10.42
CA HIS A 82 5.91 3.64 -11.60
C HIS A 82 4.40 3.83 -11.33
N HIS A 83 3.79 2.92 -10.59
CA HIS A 83 2.33 2.89 -10.40
C HIS A 83 1.84 3.53 -9.10
N VAL A 84 2.74 3.82 -8.15
CA VAL A 84 2.36 4.36 -6.83
C VAL A 84 3.01 5.71 -6.58
N MET A 85 2.19 6.74 -6.43
CA MET A 85 2.63 8.12 -6.16
C MET A 85 3.08 8.33 -4.71
N LEU A 86 2.34 7.73 -3.78
CA LEU A 86 2.58 7.77 -2.34
C LEU A 86 2.00 6.52 -1.69
N GLN A 87 2.48 6.20 -0.50
CA GLN A 87 1.91 5.17 0.38
C GLN A 87 1.36 5.84 1.65
N ALA A 88 0.07 5.66 1.92
CA ALA A 88 -0.60 6.10 3.14
C ALA A 88 -0.99 4.86 3.96
N PHE A 89 -0.29 4.62 5.07
CA PHE A 89 -0.58 3.50 5.96
C PHE A 89 -1.59 3.92 7.03
N VAL A 90 -2.59 3.08 7.30
CA VAL A 90 -3.48 3.20 8.44
C VAL A 90 -3.11 2.14 9.46
N ALA A 91 -2.68 2.57 10.64
CA ALA A 91 -2.14 1.72 11.70
C ALA A 91 -2.64 2.23 13.06
N ASP A 92 -3.36 1.41 13.82
CA ASP A 92 -4.00 1.78 15.08
C ASP A 92 -3.17 1.40 16.31
N THR A 93 -2.38 0.33 16.23
CA THR A 93 -1.55 -0.18 17.34
C THR A 93 -0.12 0.36 17.34
N LEU A 94 0.52 0.41 18.51
CA LEU A 94 1.94 0.77 18.62
C LEU A 94 2.85 -0.19 17.82
N ASN A 95 2.55 -1.49 17.87
CA ASN A 95 3.33 -2.52 17.17
C ASN A 95 3.31 -2.32 15.66
N SER A 96 2.13 -2.11 15.08
CA SER A 96 2.00 -1.88 13.63
C SER A 96 2.69 -0.58 13.20
N LYS A 97 2.57 0.50 14.00
CA LYS A 97 3.28 1.76 13.75
C LYS A 97 4.80 1.60 13.79
N LEU A 98 5.34 0.86 14.77
CA LEU A 98 6.79 0.60 14.87
C LEU A 98 7.29 -0.23 13.68
N LEU A 99 6.53 -1.24 13.27
CA LEU A 99 6.86 -2.09 12.13
C LEU A 99 6.93 -1.27 10.83
N ILE A 100 5.90 -0.48 10.54
CA ILE A 100 5.88 0.36 9.34
C ILE A 100 6.92 1.47 9.41
N SER A 101 7.13 2.09 10.57
CA SER A 101 8.19 3.10 10.74
C SER A 101 9.58 2.51 10.44
N SER A 102 9.82 1.25 10.84
CA SER A 102 11.06 0.54 10.54
C SER A 102 11.20 0.28 9.04
N TYR A 103 10.13 -0.20 8.39
CA TYR A 103 10.09 -0.36 6.94
C TYR A 103 10.42 0.95 6.20
N VAL A 104 9.75 2.05 6.58
CA VAL A 104 9.93 3.37 5.96
C VAL A 104 11.37 3.86 6.11
N ARG A 105 11.90 3.77 7.33
CA ARG A 105 13.26 4.25 7.64
C ARG A 105 14.34 3.50 6.87
N ILE A 106 14.17 2.19 6.69
CA ILE A 106 15.22 1.33 6.14
C ILE A 106 15.13 1.24 4.61
N TYR A 107 13.92 1.18 4.04
CA TYR A 107 13.76 0.74 2.65
C TYR A 107 13.16 1.80 1.71
N THR A 108 12.50 2.85 2.19
CA THR A 108 11.66 3.72 1.34
C THR A 108 12.23 5.14 1.14
N LYS A 109 13.56 5.29 1.11
CA LYS A 109 14.25 6.60 1.12
C LYS A 109 13.72 7.62 0.10
N ASP A 110 13.29 7.14 -1.08
CA ASP A 110 12.83 8.00 -2.19
C ASP A 110 11.31 7.98 -2.38
N SER A 111 10.55 7.37 -1.46
CA SER A 111 9.09 7.25 -1.56
C SER A 111 8.38 8.16 -0.59
N HIS A 112 7.29 8.78 -1.02
CA HIS A 112 6.39 9.50 -0.13
C HIS A 112 5.57 8.50 0.67
N VAL A 113 5.96 8.27 1.93
CA VAL A 113 5.24 7.39 2.85
C VAL A 113 4.79 8.17 4.08
N LYS A 114 3.52 7.99 4.47
CA LYS A 114 2.96 8.59 5.69
C LYS A 114 2.09 7.57 6.44
N ILE A 115 2.13 7.64 7.78
CA ILE A 115 1.37 6.75 8.67
C ILE A 115 0.28 7.58 9.36
N PHE A 116 -0.92 7.02 9.45
CA PHE A 116 -2.11 7.61 10.04
C PHE A 116 -2.74 6.66 11.06
N ASN A 117 -3.48 7.23 12.01
CA ASN A 117 -4.19 6.46 13.04
C ASN A 117 -5.59 6.02 12.58
N ASP A 118 -6.18 6.75 11.63
CA ASP A 118 -7.53 6.56 11.12
C ASP A 118 -7.54 6.58 9.58
N PHE A 119 -8.59 5.99 9.01
CA PHE A 119 -8.69 5.76 7.58
C PHE A 119 -9.04 7.06 6.84
N GLU A 120 -9.85 7.89 7.47
CA GLU A 120 -10.42 9.12 6.96
C GLU A 120 -9.32 10.15 6.69
N SER A 121 -8.39 10.32 7.64
CA SER A 121 -7.21 11.18 7.47
C SER A 121 -6.27 10.67 6.39
N ALA A 122 -6.06 9.35 6.30
CA ALA A 122 -5.24 8.76 5.24
C ALA A 122 -5.88 8.97 3.85
N LEU A 123 -7.20 8.78 3.75
CA LEU A 123 -7.96 8.99 2.53
C LEU A 123 -7.93 10.45 2.09
N ALA A 124 -8.17 11.38 3.02
CA ALA A 124 -8.10 12.82 2.75
C ALA A 124 -6.72 13.21 2.20
N TYR A 125 -5.65 12.67 2.78
CA TYR A 125 -4.29 12.89 2.29
C TYR A 125 -4.06 12.33 0.88
N CYS A 126 -4.53 11.12 0.59
CA CYS A 126 -4.47 10.54 -0.75
C CYS A 126 -5.19 11.41 -1.78
N ILE A 127 -6.40 11.90 -1.45
CA ILE A 127 -7.19 12.77 -2.33
C ILE A 127 -6.46 14.09 -2.57
N GLU A 128 -5.98 14.75 -1.51
CA GLU A 128 -5.27 16.02 -1.59
C GLU A 128 -4.02 15.90 -2.47
N TYR A 129 -3.20 14.87 -2.24
CA TYR A 129 -1.97 14.66 -3.00
C TYR A 129 -2.27 14.37 -4.47
N LYS A 130 -3.25 13.51 -4.76
CA LYS A 130 -3.69 13.23 -6.13
C LYS A 130 -4.09 14.51 -6.85
N ASN A 131 -4.91 15.34 -6.23
CA ASN A 131 -5.39 16.58 -6.82
C ASN A 131 -4.25 17.58 -7.08
N LYS A 132 -3.31 17.72 -6.13
CA LYS A 132 -2.11 18.55 -6.34
C LYS A 132 -1.24 18.05 -7.48
N PHE A 133 -1.03 16.74 -7.58
CA PHE A 133 -0.24 16.14 -8.65
C PHE A 133 -0.87 16.35 -10.03
N LEU A 134 -2.20 16.20 -10.14
CA LEU A 134 -2.92 16.45 -11.39
C LEU A 134 -2.91 17.94 -11.77
N ALA A 135 -3.03 18.85 -10.79
CA ALA A 135 -2.97 20.28 -11.04
C ALA A 135 -1.59 20.77 -11.54
N GLN A 136 -0.51 20.06 -11.21
CA GLN A 136 0.84 20.38 -11.69
C GLN A 136 1.14 19.87 -13.11
N LYS A 137 0.30 18.98 -13.64
CA LYS A 137 0.45 18.40 -14.98
C LYS A 137 -0.37 19.11 -16.07
N ASN A 138 -1.27 19.99 -15.67
CA ASN A 138 -2.08 20.84 -16.54
C ASN A 138 -1.52 22.25 -16.57
#